data_AF-A2BIT5-F1
#
_entry.id   AF-A2BIT5-F1
#
_cell.length_a   1.000
_cell.length_b   1.000
_cell.length_c   1.000
_cell.angle_alpha   90.00
_cell.angle_beta   90.00
_cell.angle_gamma   90.00
#
_symmetry.space_group_name_H-M   'P 1'
#
loop_
_entity.id
_entity.type
_entity.pdbx_description
1 polymer ?
#
loop_
_entity_poly.entity_id
_entity_poly.type
_entity_poly.pdbx_seq_one_letter_code
_entity_poly.pdbx_strand_id
1 'polypeptide(L)'
;MPSQLSREEASLDEEAIPLAKAIEIICSYYSVSMESPECHRLIHDANSLGIRGIIPLGNTILGKLKLLGRGWSAVVAAAATAAGVAAAKILHPKSRRRSLLWEAAILAVTGWAGVSPRLYAASRTIILMELVRGNTLGDYKPDNKTCGRLALKRLLWKTFTLDRLGIRHNELARPGEQVLVEHNTCEPYIIDFESATLHENPQNLTQLIGGLMRIQWIRSIIIVEPRDKVLRSLLKQYKLNPTIQNYHKILEHLGLT
;
A
#
# COMPACT_ATOMS: atom_id res chain seq x y z
N MET A 1 9.42 26.97 -16.36
CA MET A 1 10.25 25.76 -16.59
C MET A 1 9.53 24.57 -15.98
N PRO A 2 9.51 23.39 -16.62
CA PRO A 2 8.92 22.20 -16.01
C PRO A 2 9.65 21.86 -14.69
N SER A 3 8.90 21.47 -13.65
CA SER A 3 9.48 21.04 -12.36
C SER A 3 10.37 19.80 -12.54
N GLN A 4 11.32 19.55 -11.64
CA GLN A 4 12.16 18.35 -11.71
C GLN A 4 11.34 17.06 -11.77
N LEU A 5 10.22 16.98 -11.04
CA LEU A 5 9.26 15.86 -11.13
C LEU A 5 8.73 15.66 -12.56
N SER A 6 8.32 16.74 -13.24
CA SER A 6 7.79 16.64 -14.61
C SER A 6 8.84 16.20 -15.64
N ARG A 7 10.14 16.42 -15.37
CA ARG A 7 11.23 15.92 -16.21
C ARG A 7 11.54 14.44 -15.95
N GLU A 8 11.52 14.01 -14.69
CA GLU A 8 11.66 12.59 -14.34
C GLU A 8 10.50 11.76 -14.88
N GLU A 9 9.26 12.24 -14.78
CA GLU A 9 8.08 11.54 -15.31
C GLU A 9 8.12 11.42 -16.83
N ALA A 10 8.56 12.46 -17.54
CA ALA A 10 8.73 12.40 -19.00
C ALA A 10 9.81 11.38 -19.41
N SER A 11 10.91 11.27 -18.65
CA SER A 11 11.96 10.27 -18.92
C SER A 11 11.51 8.83 -18.66
N LEU A 12 10.64 8.62 -17.67
CA LEU A 12 10.10 7.29 -17.33
C LEU A 12 9.11 6.78 -18.38
N ASP A 13 8.36 7.69 -19.01
CA ASP A 13 7.42 7.36 -20.08
C ASP A 13 8.11 6.85 -21.36
N GLU A 14 9.31 7.32 -21.66
CA GLU A 14 10.08 6.86 -22.84
C GLU A 14 10.61 5.42 -22.69
N GLU A 15 10.83 4.96 -21.45
CA GLU A 15 11.26 3.60 -21.15
C GLU A 15 10.09 2.60 -21.01
N ALA A 16 8.85 3.08 -21.17
CA ALA A 16 7.67 2.27 -20.96
C ALA A 16 7.56 1.13 -21.99
N ILE A 17 7.44 -0.10 -21.49
CA ILE A 17 7.13 -1.27 -22.31
C ILE A 17 5.68 -1.14 -22.78
N PRO A 18 5.39 -1.21 -24.10
CA PRO A 18 4.04 -1.05 -24.62
C PRO A 18 3.05 -2.02 -23.97
N LEU A 19 1.83 -1.56 -23.70
CA LEU A 19 0.82 -2.30 -22.94
C LEU A 19 0.63 -3.75 -23.43
N ALA A 20 0.46 -3.94 -24.75
CA ALA A 20 0.26 -5.26 -25.33
C ALA A 20 1.43 -6.22 -25.03
N LYS A 21 2.67 -5.72 -25.12
CA LYS A 21 3.88 -6.50 -24.82
C LYS A 21 3.99 -6.81 -23.32
N ALA A 22 3.65 -5.85 -22.47
CA ALA A 22 3.66 -6.05 -21.02
C ALA A 22 2.64 -7.12 -20.60
N ILE A 23 1.42 -7.08 -21.13
CA ILE A 23 0.39 -8.09 -20.85
C ILE A 23 0.80 -9.46 -21.40
N GLU A 24 1.40 -9.53 -22.59
CA GLU A 24 1.96 -10.78 -23.13
C GLU A 24 2.96 -11.43 -22.18
N ILE A 25 3.85 -10.63 -21.58
CA ILE A 25 4.83 -11.14 -20.61
C ILE A 25 4.12 -11.65 -19.35
N ILE A 26 3.13 -10.91 -18.83
CA ILE A 26 2.35 -11.33 -17.66
C ILE A 26 1.63 -12.65 -17.94
N CYS A 27 0.87 -12.73 -19.03
CA CYS A 27 0.11 -13.94 -19.40
C CYS A 27 1.02 -15.15 -19.63
N SER A 28 2.11 -14.98 -20.39
CA SER A 28 3.09 -16.04 -20.66
C SER A 28 3.76 -16.54 -19.39
N TYR A 29 4.10 -15.65 -18.45
CA TYR A 29 4.70 -16.04 -17.17
C TYR A 29 3.81 -16.98 -16.38
N TYR A 30 2.49 -16.76 -16.43
CA TYR A 30 1.52 -17.65 -15.79
C TYR A 30 1.08 -18.80 -16.69
N SER A 31 1.72 -19.04 -17.83
CA SER A 31 1.34 -20.08 -18.80
C SER A 31 -0.13 -19.98 -19.22
N VAL A 32 -0.59 -18.77 -19.50
CA VAL A 32 -1.93 -18.48 -20.03
C VAL A 32 -1.78 -17.92 -21.44
N SER A 33 -2.55 -18.46 -22.39
CA SER A 33 -2.56 -17.99 -23.77
C SER A 33 -3.04 -16.54 -23.85
N MET A 34 -2.46 -15.75 -24.75
CA MET A 34 -2.93 -14.39 -25.03
C MET A 34 -4.36 -14.35 -25.57
N GLU A 35 -4.81 -15.44 -26.19
CA GLU A 35 -6.17 -15.59 -26.71
C GLU A 35 -7.18 -15.94 -25.61
N SER A 36 -6.74 -16.15 -24.36
CA SER A 36 -7.63 -16.53 -23.28
C SER A 36 -8.57 -15.37 -22.88
N PRO A 37 -9.78 -15.67 -22.40
CA PRO A 37 -10.71 -14.65 -21.90
C PRO A 37 -10.12 -13.78 -20.78
N GLU A 38 -9.23 -14.33 -19.96
CA GLU A 38 -8.56 -13.61 -18.87
C GLU A 38 -7.59 -12.55 -19.41
N CYS A 39 -6.77 -12.90 -20.39
CA CYS A 39 -5.82 -11.97 -21.01
C CYS A 39 -6.53 -10.92 -21.86
N HIS A 40 -7.55 -11.29 -22.62
CA HIS A 40 -8.40 -10.33 -23.34
C HIS A 40 -9.06 -9.32 -22.40
N ARG A 41 -9.60 -9.79 -21.26
CA ARG A 41 -10.20 -8.90 -20.25
C ARG A 41 -9.16 -7.96 -19.66
N LEU A 42 -7.95 -8.44 -19.39
CA LEU A 42 -6.88 -7.61 -18.86
C LEU A 42 -6.48 -6.48 -19.84
N ILE A 43 -6.38 -6.78 -21.14
CA ILE A 43 -6.10 -5.77 -22.19
C ILE A 43 -7.23 -4.75 -22.27
N HIS A 44 -8.47 -5.23 -22.30
CA HIS A 44 -9.65 -4.36 -22.34
C HIS A 44 -9.69 -3.42 -21.14
N ASP A 45 -9.54 -3.96 -19.93
CA ASP A 45 -9.55 -3.21 -18.69
C ASP A 45 -8.40 -2.19 -18.65
N ALA A 46 -7.18 -2.57 -19.06
CA ALA A 46 -6.04 -1.65 -19.11
C ALA A 46 -6.26 -0.48 -20.09
N ASN A 47 -6.79 -0.76 -21.29
CA ASN A 47 -7.13 0.27 -22.27
C ASN A 47 -8.21 1.21 -21.73
N SER A 48 -9.27 0.68 -21.10
CA SER A 48 -10.35 1.49 -20.52
C SER A 48 -9.89 2.40 -19.39
N LEU A 49 -8.81 2.03 -18.69
CA LEU A 49 -8.16 2.85 -17.66
C LEU A 49 -7.09 3.80 -18.22
N GLY A 50 -6.90 3.83 -19.55
CA GLY A 50 -5.95 4.72 -20.21
C GLY A 50 -4.47 4.37 -19.99
N ILE A 51 -4.16 3.12 -19.65
CA ILE A 51 -2.78 2.65 -19.49
C ILE A 51 -2.16 2.49 -20.88
N ARG A 52 -1.04 3.19 -21.13
CA ARG A 52 -0.30 3.14 -22.40
C ARG A 52 0.81 2.09 -22.39
N GLY A 53 1.40 1.84 -21.22
CA GLY A 53 2.51 0.93 -21.03
C GLY A 53 2.90 0.74 -19.58
N ILE A 54 3.84 -0.16 -19.35
CA ILE A 54 4.41 -0.46 -18.04
C ILE A 54 5.85 0.05 -17.99
N ILE A 55 6.13 0.89 -17.01
CA ILE A 55 7.45 1.47 -16.78
C ILE A 55 8.28 0.45 -15.97
N PRO A 56 9.50 0.09 -16.39
CA PRO A 56 10.38 -0.85 -15.69
C PRO A 56 10.91 -0.33 -14.33
N LEU A 57 10.03 -0.20 -13.34
CA LEU A 57 10.34 0.37 -12.03
C LEU A 57 10.14 -0.65 -10.90
N GLY A 58 11.07 -0.67 -9.95
CA GLY A 58 11.06 -1.54 -8.78
C GLY A 58 12.05 -2.71 -8.88
N ASN A 59 12.05 -3.54 -7.83
CA ASN A 59 13.04 -4.62 -7.66
C ASN A 59 12.48 -6.02 -7.96
N THR A 60 11.17 -6.14 -8.20
CA THR A 60 10.53 -7.43 -8.47
C THR A 60 10.64 -7.77 -9.94
N ILE A 61 11.17 -8.94 -10.30
CA ILE A 61 11.32 -9.36 -11.71
C ILE A 61 10.23 -10.38 -12.07
N LEU A 62 9.50 -10.14 -13.16
CA LEU A 62 8.54 -11.08 -13.75
C LEU A 62 8.82 -11.21 -15.25
N GLY A 63 9.47 -12.30 -15.63
CA GLY A 63 10.00 -12.46 -16.98
C GLY A 63 10.97 -11.34 -17.32
N LYS A 64 10.57 -10.44 -18.25
CA LYS A 64 11.35 -9.26 -18.64
C LYS A 64 10.87 -7.95 -18.00
N LEU A 65 9.82 -7.98 -17.17
CA LEU A 65 9.30 -6.81 -16.49
C LEU A 65 9.98 -6.59 -15.14
N LYS A 66 10.33 -5.33 -14.84
CA LYS A 66 10.62 -4.87 -13.49
C LYS A 66 9.35 -4.24 -12.91
N LEU A 67 8.97 -4.71 -11.73
CA LEU A 67 7.70 -4.44 -11.07
C LEU A 67 7.94 -3.87 -9.67
N LEU A 68 6.97 -3.08 -9.20
CA LEU A 68 6.96 -2.50 -7.85
C LEU A 68 6.79 -3.58 -6.78
N GLY A 69 6.00 -4.60 -7.08
CA GLY A 69 5.78 -5.72 -6.16
C GLY A 69 5.00 -6.87 -6.80
N ARG A 70 4.94 -7.99 -6.09
CA ARG A 70 4.11 -9.14 -6.45
C ARG A 70 3.45 -9.71 -5.20
N GLY A 71 2.12 -9.70 -5.20
CA GLY A 71 1.31 -10.36 -4.18
C GLY A 71 0.89 -11.76 -4.59
N TRP A 72 0.02 -12.36 -3.77
CA TRP A 72 -0.53 -13.68 -4.04
C TRP A 72 -1.49 -13.70 -5.24
N SER A 73 -2.29 -12.65 -5.41
CA SER A 73 -3.37 -12.60 -6.41
C SER A 73 -3.08 -11.65 -7.59
N ALA A 74 -2.11 -10.76 -7.43
CA ALA A 74 -1.85 -9.64 -8.32
C ALA A 74 -0.36 -9.27 -8.38
N VAL A 75 0.02 -8.57 -9.43
CA VAL A 75 1.31 -7.89 -9.60
C VAL A 75 1.10 -6.39 -9.49
N VAL A 76 2.08 -5.64 -9.01
CA VAL A 76 2.02 -4.17 -8.92
C VAL A 76 3.11 -3.58 -9.80
N ALA A 77 2.72 -2.72 -10.74
CA ALA A 77 3.61 -2.14 -11.74
C ALA A 77 3.49 -0.61 -11.76
N ALA A 78 4.54 0.09 -12.18
CA ALA A 78 4.41 1.49 -12.57
C ALA A 78 3.80 1.55 -13.98
N ALA A 79 2.77 2.36 -14.16
CA ALA A 79 2.01 2.46 -15.40
C ALA A 79 2.10 3.88 -15.96
N ALA A 80 2.40 3.97 -17.25
CA ALA A 80 2.35 5.22 -18.01
C ALA A 80 0.90 5.48 -18.44
N THR A 81 0.37 6.65 -18.14
CA THR A 81 -0.97 7.09 -18.54
C THR A 81 -0.89 8.46 -19.21
N ALA A 82 -1.99 8.96 -19.79
CA ALA A 82 -2.02 10.33 -20.31
C ALA A 82 -1.91 11.40 -19.20
N ALA A 83 -2.27 11.05 -17.96
CA ALA A 83 -2.24 11.94 -16.80
C ALA A 83 -0.93 11.88 -16.01
N GLY A 84 0.06 11.10 -16.47
CA GLY A 84 1.33 10.86 -15.79
C GLY A 84 1.49 9.41 -15.32
N VAL A 85 2.39 9.21 -14.35
CA VAL A 85 2.76 7.89 -13.84
C VAL A 85 1.88 7.49 -12.64
N ALA A 86 1.38 6.25 -12.65
CA ALA A 86 0.57 5.69 -11.57
C ALA A 86 1.06 4.29 -11.16
N ALA A 87 0.63 3.81 -9.99
CA ALA A 87 0.76 2.40 -9.64
C ALA A 87 -0.47 1.63 -10.14
N ALA A 88 -0.23 0.53 -10.86
CA ALA A 88 -1.25 -0.38 -11.35
C ALA A 88 -1.13 -1.73 -10.61
N LYS A 89 -2.11 -2.04 -9.76
CA LYS A 89 -2.28 -3.40 -9.22
C LYS A 89 -3.09 -4.21 -10.21
N ILE A 90 -2.45 -5.19 -10.83
CA ILE A 90 -2.97 -6.00 -11.94
C ILE A 90 -3.20 -7.42 -11.43
N LEU A 91 -4.46 -7.86 -11.44
CA LEU A 91 -4.83 -9.23 -11.15
C LEU A 91 -4.19 -10.17 -12.18
N HIS A 92 -3.42 -11.16 -11.73
CA HIS A 92 -2.80 -12.07 -12.67
C HIS A 92 -3.80 -13.09 -13.22
N PRO A 93 -3.65 -13.58 -14.47
CA PRO A 93 -4.70 -14.33 -15.15
C PRO A 93 -5.02 -15.70 -14.52
N LYS A 94 -4.11 -16.27 -13.71
CA LYS A 94 -4.37 -17.50 -12.93
C LYS A 94 -4.96 -17.26 -11.52
N SER A 95 -5.33 -16.02 -11.19
CA SER A 95 -5.79 -15.71 -9.84
C SER A 95 -7.14 -16.37 -9.55
N ARG A 96 -7.30 -16.92 -8.34
CA ARG A 96 -8.60 -17.40 -7.86
C ARG A 96 -9.57 -16.25 -7.56
N ARG A 97 -9.03 -15.06 -7.37
CA ARG A 97 -9.80 -13.84 -7.14
C ARG A 97 -10.41 -13.38 -8.46
N ARG A 98 -11.70 -13.07 -8.44
CA ARG A 98 -12.46 -12.74 -9.66
C ARG A 98 -12.55 -11.24 -9.94
N SER A 99 -12.27 -10.40 -8.95
CA SER A 99 -12.46 -8.96 -9.03
C SER A 99 -11.62 -8.22 -7.98
N LEU A 100 -11.05 -7.08 -8.38
CA LEU A 100 -10.40 -6.11 -7.49
C LEU A 100 -11.36 -5.01 -6.99
N LEU A 101 -12.63 -5.00 -7.43
CA LEU A 101 -13.57 -3.91 -7.11
C LEU A 101 -13.86 -3.75 -5.61
N TRP A 102 -13.79 -4.83 -4.82
CA TRP A 102 -13.92 -4.72 -3.36
C TRP A 102 -12.77 -3.91 -2.76
N GLU A 103 -11.54 -4.24 -3.13
CA GLU A 103 -10.35 -3.51 -2.69
C GLU A 103 -10.39 -2.06 -3.19
N ALA A 104 -10.83 -1.82 -4.43
CA ALA A 104 -11.01 -0.48 -4.97
C ALA A 104 -12.01 0.34 -4.14
N ALA A 105 -13.14 -0.25 -3.73
CA ALA A 105 -14.13 0.43 -2.90
C ALA A 105 -13.56 0.82 -1.53
N ILE A 106 -12.78 -0.06 -0.89
CA ILE A 106 -12.07 0.26 0.34
C ILE A 106 -11.05 1.37 0.11
N LEU A 107 -10.23 1.27 -0.94
CA LEU A 107 -9.24 2.29 -1.31
C LEU A 107 -9.85 3.66 -1.60
N ALA A 108 -11.04 3.72 -2.19
CA ALA A 108 -11.74 4.98 -2.41
C ALA A 108 -12.02 5.71 -1.08
N VAL A 109 -12.50 4.97 -0.06
CA VAL A 109 -12.80 5.51 1.26
C VAL A 109 -11.52 5.85 2.04
N THR A 110 -10.57 4.93 2.09
CA THR A 110 -9.33 5.09 2.86
C THR A 110 -8.39 6.11 2.22
N GLY A 111 -8.37 6.21 0.89
CA GLY A 111 -7.58 7.20 0.16
C GLY A 111 -8.11 8.60 0.39
N TRP A 112 -9.43 8.78 0.42
CA TRP A 112 -10.04 10.06 0.79
C TRP A 112 -9.72 10.47 2.23
N ALA A 113 -9.67 9.50 3.16
CA ALA A 113 -9.27 9.72 4.55
C ALA A 113 -7.74 9.89 4.74
N GLY A 114 -6.95 9.86 3.66
CA GLY A 114 -5.50 9.99 3.70
C GLY A 114 -4.76 8.78 4.30
N VAL A 115 -5.42 7.63 4.42
CA VAL A 115 -4.84 6.41 5.02
C VAL A 115 -4.01 5.62 4.00
N SER A 116 -4.54 5.50 2.78
CA SER A 116 -3.95 4.74 1.67
C SER A 116 -3.60 5.68 0.52
N PRO A 117 -2.86 5.19 -0.49
CA PRO A 117 -2.66 5.97 -1.72
C PRO A 117 -4.00 6.32 -2.36
N ARG A 118 -4.07 7.46 -3.06
CA ARG A 118 -5.30 7.89 -3.73
C ARG A 118 -5.67 6.94 -4.87
N LEU A 119 -6.91 6.46 -4.87
CA LEU A 119 -7.47 5.74 -6.00
C LEU A 119 -7.71 6.71 -7.17
N TYR A 120 -7.27 6.35 -8.37
CA TYR A 120 -7.56 7.10 -9.60
C TYR A 120 -8.71 6.47 -10.37
N ALA A 121 -8.63 5.16 -10.62
CA ALA A 121 -9.66 4.41 -11.32
C ALA A 121 -9.52 2.92 -11.04
N ALA A 122 -10.56 2.14 -11.29
CA ALA A 122 -10.52 0.69 -11.12
C ALA A 122 -11.44 -0.03 -12.11
N SER A 123 -11.06 -1.25 -12.43
CA SER A 123 -11.83 -2.23 -13.18
C SER A 123 -11.91 -3.54 -12.38
N ARG A 124 -12.42 -4.62 -12.99
CA ARG A 124 -12.42 -5.93 -12.33
C ARG A 124 -11.01 -6.49 -12.18
N THR A 125 -10.11 -6.19 -13.10
CA THR A 125 -8.77 -6.79 -13.12
C THR A 125 -7.64 -5.83 -12.76
N ILE A 126 -7.90 -4.52 -12.70
CA ILE A 126 -6.86 -3.52 -12.43
C ILE A 126 -7.36 -2.44 -11.46
N ILE A 127 -6.51 -2.08 -10.50
CA ILE A 127 -6.62 -0.85 -9.71
C ILE A 127 -5.51 0.10 -10.15
N LEU A 128 -5.88 1.31 -10.52
CA LEU A 128 -4.96 2.41 -10.81
C LEU A 128 -4.99 3.40 -9.65
N MET A 129 -3.84 3.64 -9.03
CA MET A 129 -3.71 4.48 -7.83
C MET A 129 -2.41 5.28 -7.84
N GLU A 130 -2.31 6.22 -6.91
CA GLU A 130 -1.11 7.01 -6.67
C GLU A 130 0.14 6.15 -6.52
N LEU A 131 1.20 6.55 -7.23
CA LEU A 131 2.52 5.94 -7.10
C LEU A 131 3.24 6.54 -5.89
N VAL A 132 3.31 5.78 -4.80
CA VAL A 132 4.11 6.16 -3.63
C VAL A 132 5.58 5.83 -3.90
N ARG A 133 6.44 6.86 -3.96
CA ARG A 133 7.89 6.72 -4.09
C ARG A 133 8.51 6.57 -2.71
N GLY A 134 8.67 5.33 -2.27
CA GLY A 134 9.10 5.02 -0.92
C GLY A 134 9.59 3.60 -0.74
N ASN A 135 9.98 3.27 0.50
CA ASN A 135 10.28 1.90 0.90
C ASN A 135 9.15 1.31 1.73
N THR A 136 9.10 -0.02 1.79
CA THR A 136 8.29 -0.73 2.79
C THR A 136 8.72 -0.31 4.20
N LEU A 137 7.80 -0.32 5.16
CA LEU A 137 8.09 0.05 6.55
C LEU A 137 9.19 -0.83 7.16
N GLY A 138 9.29 -2.08 6.73
CA GLY A 138 10.35 -3.01 7.15
C GLY A 138 11.73 -2.58 6.66
N ASP A 139 11.82 -2.11 5.41
CA ASP A 139 13.09 -1.70 4.78
C ASP A 139 13.39 -0.21 4.97
N TYR A 140 12.42 0.56 5.48
CA TYR A 140 12.54 1.99 5.67
C TYR A 140 13.65 2.33 6.66
N LYS A 141 14.53 3.24 6.23
CA LYS A 141 15.62 3.79 7.04
C LYS A 141 15.37 5.28 7.18
N PRO A 142 14.80 5.75 8.31
CA PRO A 142 14.55 7.17 8.48
C PRO A 142 15.87 7.94 8.50
N ASP A 143 15.93 9.06 7.78
CA ASP A 143 17.13 9.93 7.71
C ASP A 143 17.59 10.41 9.09
N ASN A 144 16.63 10.62 9.99
CA ASN A 144 16.87 11.00 11.37
C ASN A 144 15.71 10.56 12.27
N LYS A 145 15.93 10.64 13.59
CA LYS A 145 14.94 10.25 14.62
C LYS A 145 13.65 11.05 14.51
N THR A 146 13.70 12.32 14.09
CA THR A 146 12.52 13.18 13.93
C THR A 146 11.60 12.68 12.83
N CYS A 147 12.15 12.35 11.65
CA CYS A 147 11.40 11.79 10.54
C CYS A 147 10.80 10.41 10.89
N GLY A 148 11.56 9.55 11.57
CA GLY A 148 11.04 8.26 12.04
C GLY A 148 9.89 8.41 13.05
N ARG A 149 9.99 9.36 13.99
CA ARG A 149 8.91 9.69 14.95
C ARG A 149 7.67 10.21 14.22
N LEU A 150 7.86 11.08 13.23
CA LEU A 150 6.77 11.64 12.43
C LEU A 150 6.03 10.55 11.65
N ALA A 151 6.76 9.70 10.93
CA ALA A 151 6.19 8.56 10.21
C ALA A 151 5.38 7.66 11.16
N LEU A 152 5.93 7.34 12.34
CA LEU A 152 5.24 6.50 13.30
C LEU A 152 3.96 7.15 13.87
N LYS A 153 4.00 8.45 14.22
CA LYS A 153 2.81 9.18 14.68
C LYS A 153 1.71 9.18 13.62
N ARG A 154 2.06 9.47 12.36
CA ARG A 154 1.13 9.48 11.24
C ARG A 154 0.55 8.09 10.97
N LEU A 155 1.38 7.04 11.03
CA LEU A 155 0.93 5.67 10.84
C LEU A 155 -0.08 5.25 11.93
N LEU A 156 0.21 5.55 13.20
CA LEU A 156 -0.70 5.28 14.30
C LEU A 156 -2.02 6.03 14.13
N TRP A 157 -1.98 7.29 13.71
CA TRP A 157 -3.17 8.07 13.38
C TRP A 157 -3.99 7.41 12.27
N LYS A 158 -3.36 7.01 11.16
CA LYS A 158 -4.02 6.33 10.04
C LYS A 158 -4.68 5.01 10.48
N THR A 159 -4.05 4.24 11.35
CA THR A 159 -4.68 3.01 11.89
C THR A 159 -5.82 3.28 12.85
N PHE A 160 -5.75 4.35 13.64
CA PHE A 160 -6.90 4.81 14.44
C PHE A 160 -8.05 5.23 13.51
N THR A 161 -7.77 5.95 12.43
CA THR A 161 -8.78 6.32 11.43
C THR A 161 -9.44 5.09 10.80
N LEU A 162 -8.69 4.04 10.46
CA LEU A 162 -9.27 2.76 9.99
C LEU A 162 -10.22 2.13 11.02
N ASP A 163 -9.81 2.11 12.29
CA ASP A 163 -10.65 1.62 13.38
C ASP A 163 -11.96 2.42 13.49
N ARG A 164 -11.88 3.75 13.34
CA ARG A 164 -13.06 4.65 13.37
C ARG A 164 -13.96 4.51 12.14
N LEU A 165 -13.41 4.14 10.99
CA LEU A 165 -14.17 3.84 9.76
C LEU A 165 -14.81 2.44 9.78
N GLY A 166 -14.52 1.61 10.79
CA GLY A 166 -15.02 0.24 10.85
C GLY A 166 -14.38 -0.69 9.82
N ILE A 167 -13.18 -0.35 9.32
CA ILE A 167 -12.46 -1.13 8.30
C ILE A 167 -11.33 -1.91 8.98
N ARG A 168 -11.37 -3.24 8.95
CA ARG A 168 -10.29 -4.11 9.42
C ARG A 168 -9.41 -4.50 8.24
N HIS A 169 -8.12 -4.24 8.33
CA HIS A 169 -7.14 -4.59 7.29
C HIS A 169 -6.78 -6.08 7.27
N ASN A 170 -6.80 -6.75 8.42
CA ASN A 170 -6.43 -8.17 8.62
C ASN A 170 -4.94 -8.53 8.49
N GLU A 171 -4.05 -7.62 8.05
CA GLU A 171 -2.62 -7.93 7.87
C GLU A 171 -1.65 -7.01 8.64
N LEU A 172 -2.17 -6.03 9.37
CA LEU A 172 -1.36 -5.05 10.11
C LEU A 172 -0.60 -5.64 11.31
N ALA A 173 -0.82 -6.91 11.66
CA ALA A 173 0.05 -7.63 12.60
C ALA A 173 1.46 -7.88 12.04
N ARG A 174 1.65 -7.73 10.73
CA ARG A 174 2.94 -7.82 10.00
C ARG A 174 3.12 -6.56 9.12
N PRO A 175 3.29 -5.38 9.73
CA PRO A 175 3.18 -4.11 9.02
C PRO A 175 4.36 -3.80 8.09
N GLY A 176 5.43 -4.61 8.12
CA GLY A 176 6.66 -4.36 7.37
C GLY A 176 6.42 -4.21 5.87
N GLU A 177 5.63 -5.10 5.26
CA GLU A 177 5.30 -5.10 3.83
C GLU A 177 3.98 -4.37 3.51
N GLN A 178 3.18 -4.08 4.53
CA GLN A 178 1.81 -3.56 4.40
C GLN A 178 1.73 -2.04 4.48
N VAL A 179 2.88 -1.38 4.62
CA VAL A 179 2.99 0.07 4.73
C VAL A 179 4.17 0.52 3.88
N LEU A 180 3.95 1.50 3.01
CA LEU A 180 5.00 2.22 2.31
C LEU A 180 5.26 3.54 3.03
N VAL A 181 6.51 3.97 3.14
CA VAL A 181 6.87 5.29 3.67
C VAL A 181 7.53 6.10 2.57
N GLU A 182 6.89 7.21 2.19
CA GLU A 182 7.39 8.12 1.17
C GLU A 182 8.67 8.81 1.66
N HIS A 183 9.71 8.81 0.83
CA HIS A 183 11.05 9.26 1.21
C HIS A 183 11.09 10.73 1.63
N ASN A 184 10.44 11.61 0.88
CA ASN A 184 10.61 13.05 1.04
C ASN A 184 9.79 13.65 2.18
N THR A 185 8.70 13.00 2.56
CA THR A 185 7.68 13.56 3.47
C THR A 185 7.56 12.80 4.77
N CYS A 186 8.22 11.64 4.89
CA CYS A 186 8.02 10.66 5.95
C CYS A 186 6.56 10.19 6.04
N GLU A 187 5.78 10.28 4.95
CA GLU A 187 4.36 9.95 4.94
C GLU A 187 4.15 8.43 4.78
N PRO A 188 3.52 7.77 5.76
CA PRO A 188 3.24 6.34 5.67
C PRO A 188 1.90 6.10 4.96
N TYR A 189 1.84 5.22 3.99
CA TYR A 189 0.61 4.80 3.34
C TYR A 189 0.37 3.32 3.61
N ILE A 190 -0.81 2.99 4.13
CA ILE A 190 -1.23 1.60 4.29
C ILE A 190 -1.68 1.09 2.91
N ILE A 191 -1.20 -0.08 2.52
CA ILE A 191 -1.43 -0.68 1.21
C ILE A 191 -1.95 -2.11 1.35
N ASP A 192 -2.43 -2.68 0.24
CA ASP A 192 -2.94 -4.04 0.14
C ASP A 192 -4.18 -4.33 1.00
N PHE A 193 -5.30 -3.72 0.61
CA PHE A 193 -6.60 -3.93 1.26
C PHE A 193 -7.32 -5.18 0.71
N GLU A 194 -6.61 -6.11 0.05
CA GLU A 194 -7.24 -7.25 -0.60
C GLU A 194 -7.95 -8.18 0.40
N SER A 195 -7.46 -8.26 1.64
CA SER A 195 -8.05 -9.03 2.73
C SER A 195 -8.94 -8.20 3.64
N ALA A 196 -9.15 -6.91 3.38
CA ALA A 196 -9.86 -6.02 4.28
C ALA A 196 -11.36 -6.36 4.39
N THR A 197 -11.93 -6.16 5.57
CA THR A 197 -13.34 -6.41 5.88
C THR A 197 -13.96 -5.28 6.70
N LEU A 198 -15.30 -5.17 6.68
CA LEU A 198 -16.02 -4.27 7.58
C LEU A 198 -16.28 -4.96 8.91
N HIS A 199 -16.09 -4.23 10.03
CA HIS A 199 -16.20 -4.80 11.37
C HIS A 199 -16.47 -3.71 12.43
N GLU A 200 -17.31 -4.00 13.42
CA GLU A 200 -17.64 -3.05 14.52
C GLU A 200 -16.44 -2.75 15.42
N ASN A 201 -15.58 -3.75 15.65
CA ASN A 201 -14.31 -3.61 16.36
C ASN A 201 -13.08 -4.06 15.51
N PRO A 202 -12.52 -3.21 14.62
CA PRO A 202 -11.48 -3.63 13.68
C PRO A 202 -10.13 -4.02 14.31
N GLN A 203 -9.71 -3.37 15.40
CA GLN A 203 -8.48 -3.67 16.15
C GLN A 203 -7.17 -3.47 15.36
N ASN A 204 -7.16 -2.61 14.34
CA ASN A 204 -5.97 -2.34 13.52
C ASN A 204 -4.85 -1.73 14.35
N LEU A 205 -5.14 -0.72 15.18
CA LEU A 205 -4.11 -0.08 16.00
C LEU A 205 -3.41 -1.08 16.94
N THR A 206 -4.19 -1.98 17.55
CA THR A 206 -3.65 -3.01 18.45
C THR A 206 -2.76 -4.01 17.70
N GLN A 207 -3.20 -4.46 16.52
CA GLN A 207 -2.42 -5.36 15.67
C GLN A 207 -1.11 -4.69 15.21
N LEU A 208 -1.22 -3.44 14.75
CA LEU A 208 -0.09 -2.63 14.31
C LEU A 208 0.96 -2.53 15.40
N ILE A 209 0.60 -2.07 16.59
CA ILE A 209 1.56 -1.88 17.69
C ILE A 209 2.29 -3.20 18.03
N GLY A 210 1.59 -4.33 18.03
CA GLY A 210 2.22 -5.64 18.20
C GLY A 210 3.22 -5.99 17.10
N GLY A 211 2.95 -5.59 15.86
CA GLY A 211 3.82 -5.78 14.71
C GLY A 211 5.05 -4.87 14.69
N LEU A 212 4.86 -3.60 15.04
CA LEU A 212 5.91 -2.57 15.03
C LEU A 212 7.09 -2.92 15.96
N MET A 213 6.83 -3.59 17.08
CA MET A 213 7.88 -4.01 18.02
C MET A 213 8.91 -4.98 17.40
N ARG A 214 8.59 -5.60 16.26
CA ARG A 214 9.51 -6.49 15.54
C ARG A 214 10.40 -5.77 14.52
N ILE A 215 10.15 -4.49 14.26
CA ILE A 215 10.90 -3.68 13.28
C ILE A 215 12.03 -2.95 14.00
N GLN A 216 13.28 -3.16 13.55
CA GLN A 216 14.48 -2.74 14.28
C GLN A 216 14.57 -1.22 14.48
N TRP A 217 14.36 -0.42 13.42
CA TRP A 217 14.47 1.04 13.52
C TRP A 217 13.39 1.65 14.41
N ILE A 218 12.26 0.98 14.58
CA ILE A 218 11.20 1.45 15.47
C ILE A 218 11.61 1.30 16.94
N ARG A 219 12.37 0.25 17.27
CA ARG A 219 12.88 0.03 18.63
C ARG A 219 13.87 1.10 19.10
N SER A 220 14.51 1.84 18.18
CA SER A 220 15.37 2.98 18.54
C SER A 220 14.57 4.28 18.76
N ILE A 221 13.28 4.28 18.42
CA ILE A 221 12.39 5.44 18.51
C ILE A 221 11.46 5.33 19.70
N ILE A 222 10.81 4.17 19.86
CA ILE A 222 9.86 3.93 20.95
C ILE A 222 10.64 3.62 22.23
N ILE A 223 10.24 4.24 23.34
CA ILE A 223 10.87 4.11 24.65
C ILE A 223 10.35 2.91 25.47
N VAL A 224 9.58 2.03 24.85
CA VAL A 224 8.78 0.99 25.51
C VAL A 224 9.33 -0.38 25.19
N GLU A 225 9.43 -1.23 26.21
CA GLU A 225 9.88 -2.61 26.05
C GLU A 225 8.78 -3.52 25.44
N PRO A 226 9.14 -4.57 24.69
CA PRO A 226 8.19 -5.49 24.06
C PRO A 226 7.19 -6.19 25.02
N ARG A 227 7.45 -6.18 26.33
CA ARG A 227 6.61 -6.82 27.36
C ARG A 227 6.01 -5.85 28.37
N ASP A 228 5.97 -4.57 28.02
CA ASP A 228 5.43 -3.52 28.88
C ASP A 228 3.96 -3.81 29.28
N LYS A 229 3.74 -3.93 30.60
CA LYS A 229 2.42 -4.24 31.19
C LYS A 229 1.44 -3.06 31.07
N VAL A 230 1.94 -1.83 31.13
CA VAL A 230 1.14 -0.61 31.01
C VAL A 230 0.62 -0.48 29.59
N LEU A 231 1.48 -0.63 28.57
CA LEU A 231 1.07 -0.64 27.16
C LEU A 231 0.01 -1.70 26.91
N ARG A 232 0.19 -2.92 27.43
CA ARG A 232 -0.82 -4.00 27.31
C ARG A 232 -2.16 -3.61 27.93
N SER A 233 -2.15 -2.93 29.08
CA SER A 233 -3.38 -2.44 29.73
C SER A 233 -4.06 -1.38 28.87
N LEU A 234 -3.30 -0.40 28.35
CA LEU A 234 -3.82 0.65 27.47
C LEU A 234 -4.42 0.09 26.18
N LEU A 235 -3.77 -0.90 25.56
CA LEU A 235 -4.29 -1.58 24.37
C LEU A 235 -5.59 -2.36 24.65
N LYS A 236 -5.71 -3.00 25.82
CA LYS A 236 -6.96 -3.64 26.25
C LYS A 236 -8.09 -2.61 26.42
N GLN A 237 -7.80 -1.47 27.04
CA GLN A 237 -8.77 -0.39 27.21
C GLN A 237 -9.22 0.17 25.86
N TYR A 238 -8.28 0.41 24.94
CA TYR A 238 -8.58 0.87 23.59
C TYR A 238 -9.45 -0.13 22.81
N LYS A 239 -9.14 -1.43 22.89
CA LYS A 239 -9.91 -2.49 22.23
C LYS A 239 -11.37 -2.55 22.70
N LEU A 240 -11.65 -2.18 23.94
CA LEU A 240 -13.01 -2.08 24.49
C LEU A 240 -13.69 -0.77 24.09
N ASN A 241 -12.94 0.33 24.02
CA ASN A 241 -13.47 1.66 23.73
C ASN A 241 -12.47 2.50 22.91
N PRO A 242 -12.52 2.45 21.55
CA PRO A 242 -11.56 3.10 20.67
C PRO A 242 -11.87 4.59 20.51
N THR A 243 -11.63 5.36 21.57
CA THR A 243 -11.79 6.81 21.61
C THR A 243 -10.48 7.54 21.36
N ILE A 244 -10.58 8.82 20.99
CA ILE A 244 -9.43 9.70 20.83
C ILE A 244 -8.62 9.81 22.13
N GLN A 245 -9.28 9.82 23.29
CA GLN A 245 -8.61 9.86 24.59
C GLN A 245 -7.78 8.60 24.85
N ASN A 246 -8.31 7.42 24.55
CA ASN A 246 -7.57 6.17 24.71
C ASN A 246 -6.43 6.03 23.69
N TYR A 247 -6.60 6.56 22.48
CA TYR A 247 -5.51 6.71 21.52
C TYR A 247 -4.38 7.61 22.03
N HIS A 248 -4.70 8.78 22.60
CA HIS A 248 -3.69 9.70 23.15
C HIS A 248 -2.88 9.09 24.30
N LYS A 249 -3.54 8.36 25.22
CA LYS A 249 -2.82 7.63 26.29
C LYS A 249 -1.80 6.65 25.74
N ILE A 250 -2.11 5.98 24.62
CA ILE A 250 -1.17 5.09 23.94
C ILE A 250 0.01 5.89 23.35
N LEU A 251 -0.25 7.00 22.67
CA LEU A 251 0.82 7.84 22.13
C LEU A 251 1.76 8.39 23.20
N GLU A 252 1.22 8.88 24.31
CA GLU A 252 1.98 9.36 25.47
C GLU A 252 2.89 8.25 26.02
N HIS A 253 2.33 7.05 26.22
CA HIS A 253 3.10 5.91 26.74
C HIS A 253 4.20 5.46 25.78
N LEU A 254 3.97 5.52 24.47
CA LEU A 254 4.99 5.24 23.46
C LEU A 254 6.06 6.35 23.34
N GLY A 255 5.88 7.47 24.05
CA GLY A 255 6.75 8.64 23.98
C GLY A 255 6.63 9.38 22.66
N LEU A 256 5.46 9.36 22.02
CA LEU A 256 5.18 9.91 20.68
C LEU A 256 4.28 11.16 20.71
N THR A 257 4.13 11.81 21.86
CA THR A 257 3.54 13.15 21.93
C THR A 257 4.40 14.19 21.23
#